data_AF-A0A351FB05-F1
#
_entry.id   AF-A0A351FB05-F1
#
_cell.length_a   1.000
_cell.length_b   1.000
_cell.length_c   1.000
_cell.angle_alpha   90.00
_cell.angle_beta   90.00
_cell.angle_gamma   90.00
#
_symmetry.space_group_name_H-M   'P 1'
#
loop_
_entity.id
_entity.type
_entity.pdbx_description
1 polymer ?
#
loop_
_entity_poly.entity_id
_entity_poly.type
_entity_poly.pdbx_seq_one_letter_code
_entity_poly.pdbx_strand_id
1 'polypeptide(L)'
;PYPFASDLWAASSFQAQYQKSPSAPYGQKTVREYINRPEFEFYRIDEDPQESTNLAGNRKHSKEFEKYKELMKTKQRDFDDPWIMKWSYE
;
A
#
# COMPACT_ATOMS: atom_id res chain seq x y z
N PRO A 1 -5.15 -3.25 11.99
CA PRO A 1 -4.11 -3.87 11.14
C PRO A 1 -4.75 -4.64 9.98
N TYR A 2 -4.41 -4.29 8.74
CA TYR A 2 -4.92 -4.97 7.55
C TYR A 2 -4.42 -6.42 7.51
N PRO A 3 -5.29 -7.40 7.17
CA PRO A 3 -4.87 -8.79 7.06
C PRO A 3 -3.83 -8.92 5.94
N PHE A 4 -2.76 -9.66 6.22
CA PHE A 4 -1.72 -9.94 5.23
C PHE A 4 -2.28 -10.92 4.18
N ALA A 5 -2.04 -10.64 2.91
CA ALA A 5 -2.51 -11.49 1.81
C ALA A 5 -1.93 -12.90 1.95
N SER A 6 -2.78 -13.92 2.10
CA SER A 6 -2.38 -15.28 2.48
C SER A 6 -1.53 -15.97 1.40
N ASP A 7 -1.81 -15.66 0.14
CA ASP A 7 -1.03 -16.05 -1.03
C ASP A 7 0.40 -15.52 -0.96
N LEU A 8 0.55 -14.24 -0.63
CA LEU A 8 1.86 -13.62 -0.51
C LEU A 8 2.61 -14.10 0.74
N TRP A 9 1.89 -14.39 1.83
CA TRP A 9 2.49 -14.99 3.02
C TRP A 9 3.06 -16.37 2.69
N ALA A 10 2.33 -17.17 1.92
CA ALA A 10 2.74 -18.51 1.54
C ALA A 10 3.87 -18.54 0.49
N ALA A 11 4.18 -17.41 -0.18
CA ALA A 11 5.19 -17.35 -1.21
C ALA A 11 6.58 -17.76 -0.68
N SER A 12 7.24 -18.68 -1.37
CA SER A 12 8.56 -19.19 -0.98
C SER A 12 9.63 -18.09 -0.95
N SER A 13 9.55 -17.14 -1.88
CA SER A 13 10.42 -15.96 -1.93
C SER A 13 10.26 -15.05 -0.71
N PHE A 14 9.02 -14.84 -0.26
CA PHE A 14 8.73 -14.05 0.93
C PHE A 14 9.19 -14.77 2.19
N GLN A 15 8.85 -16.06 2.34
CA GLN A 15 9.28 -16.89 3.47
C GLN A 15 10.81 -16.95 3.61
N ALA A 16 11.54 -17.07 2.50
CA ALA A 16 12.99 -17.08 2.51
C ALA A 16 13.62 -15.79 3.06
N GLN A 17 13.02 -14.62 2.82
CA GLN A 17 13.50 -13.36 3.41
C GLN A 17 12.99 -13.17 4.84
N TYR A 18 11.73 -13.53 5.10
CA TYR A 18 11.12 -13.46 6.43
C TYR A 18 11.92 -14.28 7.47
N GLN A 19 12.37 -15.48 7.10
CA GLN A 19 13.19 -16.34 7.96
C GLN A 19 14.60 -15.77 8.23
N LYS A 20 15.14 -14.92 7.36
CA LYS A 20 16.45 -14.31 7.58
C LYS A 20 16.39 -13.22 8.64
N SER A 21 15.48 -12.26 8.48
CA SER A 21 15.30 -11.13 9.41
C SER A 21 14.13 -10.26 8.98
N PRO A 22 13.43 -9.59 9.92
CA PRO A 22 12.52 -8.49 9.60
C PRO A 22 13.19 -7.34 8.81
N SER A 23 14.51 -7.19 8.92
CA SER A 23 15.27 -6.17 8.17
C SER A 23 15.79 -6.70 6.82
N ALA A 24 15.49 -7.96 6.47
CA ALA A 24 15.88 -8.50 5.18
C ALA A 24 15.19 -7.73 4.04
N PRO A 25 15.90 -7.45 2.94
CA PRO A 25 15.32 -6.77 1.80
C PRO A 25 14.36 -7.71 1.05
N TYR A 26 13.24 -7.14 0.61
CA TYR A 26 12.25 -7.76 -0.26
C TYR A 26 11.84 -6.73 -1.33
N GLY A 27 12.62 -6.68 -2.42
CA GLY A 27 12.55 -5.58 -3.40
C GLY A 27 13.21 -4.31 -2.83
N GLN A 28 12.55 -3.15 -3.01
CA GLN A 28 13.00 -1.86 -2.47
C GLN A 28 12.60 -1.62 -1.01
N LYS A 29 11.84 -2.54 -0.39
CA LYS A 29 11.35 -2.45 0.99
C LYS A 29 11.92 -3.59 1.83
N THR A 30 11.96 -3.43 3.14
CA THR A 30 12.25 -4.53 4.07
C THR A 30 11.00 -5.38 4.32
N VAL A 31 11.21 -6.61 4.79
CA VAL A 31 10.13 -7.49 5.25
C VAL A 31 9.24 -6.78 6.28
N ARG A 32 9.82 -6.05 7.23
CA ARG A 32 9.10 -5.31 8.27
C ARG A 32 8.20 -4.22 7.68
N GLU A 33 8.72 -3.44 6.73
CA GLU A 33 7.94 -2.39 6.06
C GLU A 33 6.81 -2.98 5.23
N TYR A 34 7.06 -4.13 4.59
CA TYR A 34 6.03 -4.84 3.84
C TYR A 34 4.88 -5.33 4.74
N ILE A 35 5.20 -5.82 5.94
CA ILE A 35 4.22 -6.26 6.93
C ILE A 35 3.47 -5.07 7.55
N ASN A 36 4.17 -3.96 7.82
CA ASN A 36 3.61 -2.78 8.48
C ASN A 36 3.46 -1.62 7.50
N ARG A 37 2.68 -1.83 6.44
CA ARG A 37 2.43 -0.80 5.43
C ARG A 37 1.57 0.33 5.98
N PRO A 38 1.81 1.57 5.52
CA PRO A 38 0.88 2.66 5.78
C PRO A 38 -0.46 2.37 5.09
N GLU A 39 -1.52 3.00 5.60
CA GLU A 39 -2.88 2.86 5.06
C GLU A 39 -2.96 3.28 3.58
N PHE A 40 -2.23 4.33 3.20
CA PHE A 40 -2.17 4.83 1.83
C PHE A 40 -0.74 4.89 1.32
N GLU A 41 -0.59 4.51 0.05
CA GLU A 41 0.64 4.66 -0.72
C GLU A 41 0.32 5.51 -1.97
N PHE A 42 1.03 6.64 -2.12
CA PHE A 42 0.83 7.57 -3.24
C PHE A 42 2.17 7.85 -3.91
N TYR A 43 2.25 7.58 -5.22
CA TYR A 43 3.52 7.62 -5.96
C TYR A 43 3.40 8.45 -7.24
N ARG A 44 4.54 8.97 -7.68
CA ARG A 44 4.69 9.62 -8.98
C ARG A 44 5.53 8.74 -9.89
N ILE A 45 4.87 7.93 -10.71
CA ILE A 45 5.51 6.91 -11.54
C ILE A 45 6.44 7.52 -12.61
N ASP A 46 6.16 8.75 -13.04
CA ASP A 46 6.99 9.50 -14.00
C ASP A 46 8.38 9.85 -13.42
N GLU A 47 8.46 10.11 -12.12
CA GLU A 47 9.71 10.49 -11.42
C GLU A 47 10.31 9.33 -10.61
N ASP A 48 9.48 8.42 -10.11
CA ASP A 48 9.85 7.25 -9.30
C ASP A 48 9.17 5.98 -9.83
N PRO A 49 9.71 5.38 -10.91
CA PRO A 49 9.15 4.16 -11.50
C PRO A 49 9.20 2.94 -10.58
N GLN A 50 9.98 3.00 -9.49
CA GLN A 50 10.16 1.90 -8.54
C GLN A 50 9.30 2.04 -7.29
N GLU A 51 8.44 3.07 -7.21
CA GLU A 51 7.51 3.30 -6.11
C GLU A 51 8.20 3.26 -4.73
N SER A 52 9.41 3.82 -4.68
CA SER A 52 10.28 3.84 -3.53
C SER A 52 9.89 4.92 -2.52
N THR A 53 9.34 6.03 -2.97
CA THR A 53 9.06 7.22 -2.15
C THR A 53 7.56 7.46 -2.00
N ASN A 54 6.99 7.06 -0.87
CA ASN A 54 5.57 7.29 -0.59
C ASN A 54 5.28 8.77 -0.28
N LEU A 55 4.45 9.40 -1.10
CA LEU A 55 4.05 10.81 -1.01
C LEU A 55 2.74 11.03 -0.23
N ALA A 56 2.08 9.99 0.27
CA ALA A 56 0.77 10.11 0.94
C ALA A 56 0.80 11.06 2.17
N GLY A 57 1.93 11.14 2.87
CA GLY A 57 2.13 12.06 4.00
C GLY A 57 2.68 13.45 3.62
N ASN A 58 2.96 13.69 2.33
CA ASN A 58 3.64 14.90 1.90
C ASN A 58 2.63 16.05 1.70
N ARG A 59 2.76 17.11 2.52
CA ARG A 59 1.88 18.29 2.46
C ARG A 59 1.80 18.93 1.06
N LYS A 60 2.89 18.89 0.29
CA LYS A 60 2.94 19.46 -1.07
C LYS A 60 2.02 18.74 -2.06
N HIS A 61 1.74 17.45 -1.82
CA HIS A 61 0.93 16.60 -2.69
C HIS A 61 -0.45 16.29 -2.09
N SER A 62 -0.83 16.96 -1.00
CA SER A 62 -2.07 16.70 -0.28
C SER A 62 -3.32 16.90 -1.16
N LYS A 63 -3.31 17.91 -2.03
CA LYS A 63 -4.42 18.19 -2.93
C LYS A 63 -4.62 17.09 -3.97
N GLU A 64 -3.54 16.65 -4.62
CA GLU A 64 -3.58 15.56 -5.57
C GLU A 64 -3.95 14.24 -4.89
N PHE A 65 -3.39 13.98 -3.71
CA PHE A 65 -3.69 12.80 -2.91
C PHE A 65 -5.20 12.69 -2.60
N GLU A 66 -5.81 13.76 -2.06
CA GLU A 66 -7.25 13.78 -1.77
C GLU A 66 -8.11 13.63 -3.03
N LYS A 67 -7.69 14.24 -4.15
CA LYS A 67 -8.38 14.06 -5.43
C LYS A 67 -8.42 12.59 -5.86
N TYR A 68 -7.29 11.88 -5.78
CA TYR A 68 -7.23 10.46 -6.15
C TYR A 68 -7.96 9.57 -5.15
N LYS A 69 -7.95 9.92 -3.86
CA LYS A 69 -8.74 9.24 -2.83
C LYS A 69 -10.23 9.29 -3.13
N GLU A 70 -10.75 10.46 -3.52
CA GLU A 70 -12.16 10.61 -3.93
C GLU A 70 -12.47 9.90 -5.26
N LEU A 71 -11.55 9.90 -6.21
CA LEU A 71 -11.70 9.13 -7.44
C LEU A 71 -11.82 7.62 -7.15
N MET A 72 -10.97 7.09 -6.25
CA MET A 72 -11.01 5.69 -5.82
C MET A 72 -12.35 5.35 -5.16
N LYS A 73 -12.80 6.15 -4.20
CA LYS A 73 -14.12 5.98 -3.55
C LYS A 73 -15.26 6.00 -4.56
N THR A 74 -15.20 6.92 -5.53
CA THR A 74 -16.23 7.02 -6.57
C THR A 74 -16.27 5.75 -7.41
N LYS A 75 -15.10 5.24 -7.83
CA LYS A 75 -15.03 3.99 -8.59
C LYS A 75 -15.53 2.79 -7.80
N GLN A 76 -15.24 2.72 -6.50
CA GLN A 76 -15.80 1.67 -5.64
C GLN A 76 -17.34 1.73 -5.58
N ARG A 77 -17.95 2.92 -5.56
CA ARG A 77 -19.41 3.07 -5.70
C ARG A 77 -19.90 2.60 -7.05
N ASP A 78 -19.25 3.04 -8.13
CA ASP A 78 -19.64 2.73 -9.50
C ASP A 78 -19.65 1.21 -9.79
N PHE A 79 -18.77 0.46 -9.10
CA PHE A 79 -18.62 -0.99 -9.26
C PHE A 79 -19.29 -1.82 -8.17
N ASP A 80 -20.11 -1.19 -7.31
CA ASP A 80 -20.77 -1.86 -6.17
C ASP A 80 -19.79 -2.66 -5.29
N ASP A 81 -18.57 -2.14 -5.08
CA ASP A 81 -17.55 -2.80 -4.27
C ASP A 81 -18.00 -2.85 -2.80
N PRO A 82 -18.22 -4.05 -2.22
CA PRO A 82 -18.70 -4.18 -0.84
C PRO A 82 -17.71 -3.62 0.18
N TRP A 83 -16.43 -3.46 -0.18
CA TRP A 83 -15.41 -2.92 0.72
C TRP A 83 -15.53 -1.41 0.92
N ILE A 84 -16.41 -0.72 0.16
CA ILE A 84 -16.66 0.70 0.36
C ILE A 84 -17.12 1.04 1.79
N MET A 85 -17.72 0.07 2.49
CA MET A 85 -18.11 0.25 3.89
C MET A 85 -16.93 0.64 4.79
N LYS A 86 -15.70 0.24 4.46
CA LYS A 86 -14.50 0.52 5.24
C LYS A 86 -14.24 2.01 5.46
N TRP A 87 -14.59 2.84 4.48
CA TRP A 87 -14.48 4.30 4.57
C TRP A 87 -15.34 4.94 5.68
N SER A 88 -16.32 4.20 6.23
CA SER A 88 -17.20 4.69 7.30
C SER A 88 -16.78 4.20 8.69
N TYR A 89 -15.91 3.19 8.78
CA TYR A 89 -15.50 2.56 10.03
C TYR A 89 -14.05 2.86 10.43
N GLU A 90 -13.23 3.33 9.49
CA GLU A 90 -11.83 3.74 9.66
C GLU A 90 -11.70 5.25 9.43
#